data_AF-A0A3L6TSK5-F1
#
_entry.id   AF-A0A3L6TSK5-F1
#
_cell.length_a   1.000
_cell.length_b   1.000
_cell.length_c   1.000
_cell.angle_alpha   90.00
_cell.angle_beta   90.00
_cell.angle_gamma   90.00
#
_symmetry.space_group_name_H-M   'P 1'
#
loop_
_entity.id
_entity.type
_entity.pdbx_description
1 polymer ?
#
loop_
_entity_poly.entity_id
_entity_poly.type
_entity_poly.pdbx_seq_one_letter_code
_entity_poly.pdbx_strand_id
1 'polypeptide(L)'
;MSPAAAGEPLRSASSIVPDTASGYHILKIDGYSHTKSTPTGECLDSHPFTLGGHRWYIRYYPSGVTPQSKDYVSIFLRPALAEGAAHVVKAQFQFRFVTGLAKKALTSEEVKSFSS
;
A
#
# COMPACT_ATOMS: atom_id res chain seq x y z
N MET A 1 8.36 -68.95 8.47
CA MET A 1 7.43 -67.86 8.80
C MET A 1 8.11 -66.55 8.40
N SER A 2 7.58 -65.82 7.41
CA SER A 2 8.10 -64.51 7.01
C SER A 2 7.35 -63.38 7.73
N PRO A 3 8.00 -62.26 8.08
CA PRO A 3 7.33 -61.13 8.68
C PRO A 3 6.58 -60.33 7.60
N ALA A 4 5.37 -59.87 7.95
CA ALA A 4 4.58 -58.99 7.10
C ALA A 4 5.25 -57.60 7.02
N ALA A 5 5.46 -57.11 5.81
CA ALA A 5 5.94 -55.74 5.58
C ALA A 5 4.86 -54.76 6.07
N ALA A 6 5.17 -53.98 7.10
CA ALA A 6 4.34 -52.87 7.53
C ALA A 6 4.36 -51.80 6.42
N GLY A 7 3.21 -51.50 5.83
CA GLY A 7 3.08 -50.47 4.81
C GLY A 7 3.36 -49.09 5.42
N GLU A 8 4.33 -48.38 4.86
CA GLU A 8 4.64 -47.01 5.28
C GLU A 8 3.41 -46.11 5.11
N PRO A 9 3.06 -45.28 6.10
CA PRO A 9 1.89 -44.42 6.01
C PRO A 9 2.12 -43.36 4.94
N LEU A 10 1.22 -43.31 3.94
CA LEU A 10 1.21 -42.27 2.92
C LEU A 10 0.86 -40.92 3.58
N ARG A 11 1.86 -40.06 3.74
CA ARG A 11 1.68 -38.70 4.26
C ARG A 11 1.25 -37.76 3.14
N SER A 12 0.23 -36.96 3.41
CA SER A 12 -0.20 -35.84 2.58
C SER A 12 -0.30 -34.56 3.42
N ALA A 13 -0.04 -33.41 2.80
CA ALA A 13 -0.15 -32.10 3.43
C ALA A 13 -0.72 -31.08 2.44
N SER A 14 -1.46 -30.10 2.97
CA SER A 14 -1.94 -28.94 2.23
C SER A 14 -1.85 -27.68 3.10
N SER A 15 -1.88 -26.51 2.46
CA SER A 15 -1.84 -25.20 3.15
C SER A 15 -2.94 -24.29 2.63
N ILE A 16 -3.52 -23.49 3.52
CA ILE A 16 -4.39 -22.37 3.17
C ILE A 16 -3.52 -21.13 3.10
N VAL A 17 -3.34 -20.60 1.90
CA VAL A 17 -2.71 -19.29 1.69
C VAL A 17 -3.83 -18.28 1.51
N PRO A 18 -4.01 -17.31 2.42
CA PRO A 18 -4.96 -16.23 2.19
C PRO A 18 -4.53 -15.46 0.94
N ASP A 19 -5.47 -15.20 0.04
CA ASP A 19 -5.25 -14.34 -1.12
C ASP A 19 -5.14 -12.89 -0.66
N THR A 20 -3.95 -12.50 -0.22
CA THR A 20 -3.64 -11.12 0.11
C THR A 20 -3.18 -10.40 -1.14
N ALA A 21 -4.14 -9.87 -1.88
CA ALA A 21 -3.85 -8.98 -3.00
C ALA A 21 -2.96 -7.83 -2.52
N SER A 22 -1.71 -7.82 -3.00
CA SER A 22 -0.68 -6.86 -2.63
C SER A 22 -0.15 -6.17 -3.89
N GLY A 23 0.40 -4.98 -3.70
CA GLY A 23 0.99 -4.20 -4.79
C GLY A 23 1.33 -2.79 -4.31
N TYR A 24 1.69 -1.93 -5.26
CA TYR A 24 2.08 -0.57 -4.98
C TYR A 24 1.47 0.40 -5.98
N HIS A 25 1.32 1.66 -5.55
CA HIS A 25 0.95 2.77 -6.40
C HIS A 25 2.03 3.84 -6.31
N ILE A 26 2.43 4.39 -7.45
CA ILE A 26 3.42 5.47 -7.52
C ILE A 26 2.67 6.78 -7.74
N LEU A 27 2.65 7.63 -6.72
CA LEU A 27 2.22 9.01 -6.86
C LEU A 27 3.40 9.87 -7.31
N LYS A 28 3.31 10.41 -8.53
CA LYS A 28 4.25 11.42 -9.04
C LYS A 28 3.66 12.81 -8.83
N ILE A 29 4.39 13.68 -8.14
CA ILE A 29 4.01 15.08 -7.95
C ILE A 29 4.91 15.93 -8.85
N ASP A 30 4.41 16.23 -10.04
CA ASP A 30 5.09 17.13 -10.96
C ASP A 30 4.98 18.57 -10.49
N GLY A 31 6.09 19.31 -10.53
CA GLY A 31 6.13 20.69 -10.07
C GLY A 31 5.91 20.84 -8.56
N TYR A 32 6.42 19.93 -7.73
CA TYR A 32 6.27 19.94 -6.26
C TYR A 32 6.46 21.32 -5.61
N SER A 33 7.45 22.10 -6.05
CA SER A 33 7.70 23.46 -5.54
C SER A 33 6.49 24.39 -5.69
N HIS A 34 5.73 24.27 -6.78
CA HIS A 34 4.50 25.04 -6.98
C HIS A 34 3.39 24.61 -6.01
N THR A 35 3.38 23.35 -5.57
CA THR A 35 2.39 22.88 -4.59
C THR A 35 2.64 23.44 -3.19
N LYS A 36 3.83 23.97 -2.90
CA LYS A 36 4.16 24.51 -1.57
C LYS A 36 3.48 25.84 -1.24
N SER A 37 2.89 26.52 -2.21
CA SER A 37 2.05 27.69 -1.94
C SER A 37 0.65 27.32 -1.45
N THR A 38 0.29 26.04 -1.45
CA THR A 38 -0.99 25.56 -0.92
C THR A 38 -1.06 25.85 0.59
N PRO A 39 -2.11 26.52 1.08
CA PRO A 39 -2.28 26.80 2.51
C PRO A 39 -2.33 25.52 3.36
N THR A 40 -1.92 25.62 4.62
CA THR A 40 -2.09 24.53 5.59
C THR A 40 -3.56 24.15 5.71
N GLY A 41 -3.86 22.86 5.66
CA GLY A 41 -5.23 22.33 5.67
C GLY A 41 -5.87 22.17 4.30
N GLU A 42 -5.28 22.73 3.24
CA GLU A 42 -5.71 22.50 1.86
C GLU A 42 -4.99 21.28 1.26
N CYS A 43 -5.69 20.55 0.39
CA CYS A 43 -5.19 19.29 -0.17
C CYS A 43 -5.38 19.15 -1.67
N LEU A 44 -4.62 18.23 -2.24
CA LEU A 44 -4.72 17.75 -3.60
C LEU A 44 -4.95 16.23 -3.55
N ASP A 45 -6.01 15.77 -4.21
CA ASP A 45 -6.31 14.34 -4.31
C ASP A 45 -5.71 13.76 -5.59
N SER A 46 -5.16 12.54 -5.50
CA SER A 46 -4.71 11.79 -6.67
C SER A 46 -5.89 11.34 -7.51
N HIS A 47 -5.60 10.91 -8.74
CA HIS A 47 -6.56 10.10 -9.47
C HIS A 47 -6.85 8.79 -8.70
N PRO A 48 -8.11 8.29 -8.74
CA PRO A 48 -8.43 7.01 -8.13
C PRO A 48 -7.68 5.86 -8.80
N PHE A 49 -7.33 4.84 -8.02
CA PHE A 49 -6.71 3.60 -8.49
C PHE A 49 -7.33 2.39 -7.80
N THR A 50 -7.18 1.21 -8.41
CA THR A 50 -7.73 -0.04 -7.87
C THR A 50 -6.59 -0.92 -7.36
N LEU A 51 -6.71 -1.41 -6.12
CA LEU A 51 -5.79 -2.37 -5.53
C LEU A 51 -6.55 -3.27 -4.55
N GLY A 52 -6.33 -4.58 -4.64
CA GLY A 52 -6.99 -5.57 -3.79
C GLY A 52 -8.50 -5.53 -3.85
N GLY A 53 -9.08 -5.34 -5.04
CA GLY A 53 -10.53 -5.29 -5.24
C GLY A 53 -11.21 -4.02 -4.72
N HIS A 54 -10.45 -3.06 -4.18
CA HIS A 54 -10.97 -1.80 -3.67
C HIS A 54 -10.44 -0.62 -4.47
N ARG A 55 -11.26 0.44 -4.53
CA ARG A 55 -10.88 1.71 -5.16
C ARG A 55 -10.37 2.67 -4.10
N TRP A 56 -9.22 3.26 -4.36
CA TRP A 56 -8.46 4.11 -3.45
C TRP A 56 -8.10 5.43 -4.12
N TYR A 57 -7.75 6.42 -3.33
CA TYR A 57 -7.00 7.59 -3.77
C TYR A 57 -6.04 8.01 -2.65
N ILE A 58 -5.00 8.77 -3.02
CA ILE A 58 -4.08 9.37 -2.08
C ILE A 58 -4.48 10.84 -1.92
N ARG A 59 -4.65 11.27 -0.67
CA ARG A 59 -4.81 12.68 -0.31
C ARG A 59 -3.49 13.26 0.15
N TYR A 60 -3.06 14.33 -0.50
CA TYR A 60 -1.78 14.99 -0.26
C TYR A 60 -2.00 16.43 0.22
N TYR A 61 -1.39 16.76 1.36
CA TYR A 61 -1.35 18.11 1.92
C TYR A 61 0.10 18.63 1.84
N PRO A 62 0.39 19.58 0.93
CA PRO A 62 1.74 20.11 0.75
C PRO A 62 2.33 20.79 1.99
N SER A 63 1.47 21.40 2.81
CA SER A 63 1.80 22.25 3.95
C SER A 63 1.11 21.76 5.24
N GLY A 64 0.97 20.45 5.39
CA GLY A 64 0.33 19.81 6.53
C GLY A 64 -1.19 19.95 6.57
N VAL A 65 -1.84 19.15 7.42
CA VAL A 65 -3.30 19.20 7.66
C VAL A 65 -3.66 20.31 8.64
N THR A 66 -2.84 20.48 9.68
CA THR A 66 -3.08 21.43 10.77
C THR A 66 -1.86 22.33 10.96
N PRO A 67 -2.01 23.46 11.68
CA PRO A 67 -0.90 24.36 11.98
C PRO A 67 0.30 23.67 12.66
N GLN A 68 0.06 22.62 13.44
CA GLN A 68 1.12 21.83 14.09
C GLN A 68 1.95 21.00 13.08
N SER A 69 1.34 20.66 11.95
CA SER A 69 1.98 19.92 10.86
C SER A 69 2.45 20.81 9.70
N LYS A 70 2.40 22.15 9.85
CA LYS A 70 2.60 23.10 8.73
C LYS A 70 3.93 22.95 7.99
N ASP A 71 4.96 22.53 8.72
CA ASP A 71 6.33 22.37 8.20
C ASP A 71 6.57 20.97 7.60
N TYR A 72 5.54 20.12 7.58
CA TYR A 72 5.57 18.76 7.06
C TYR A 72 4.64 18.59 5.87
N VAL A 73 4.94 17.59 5.04
CA VAL A 73 3.97 17.05 4.09
C VAL A 73 3.14 15.99 4.80
N SER A 74 1.81 16.03 4.64
CA SER A 74 0.93 14.95 5.12
C SER A 74 0.33 14.19 3.95
N ILE A 75 0.34 12.85 4.02
CA ILE A 75 -0.15 11.95 2.96
C ILE A 75 -1.04 10.90 3.60
N PHE A 76 -2.21 10.66 3.01
CA PHE A 76 -3.17 9.68 3.50
C PHE A 76 -3.66 8.79 2.37
N LEU A 77 -3.78 7.50 2.63
CA LEU A 77 -4.51 6.57 1.76
C LEU A 77 -5.99 6.62 2.16
N ARG A 78 -6.89 6.81 1.20
CA ARG A 78 -8.33 6.94 1.44
C ARG A 78 -9.11 5.99 0.52
N PRO A 79 -10.16 5.32 1.01
CA PRO A 79 -11.06 4.58 0.15
C PRO A 79 -11.90 5.56 -0.68
N ALA A 80 -12.04 5.28 -1.98
CA ALA A 80 -12.98 5.97 -2.86
C ALA A 80 -14.36 5.31 -2.71
N LEU A 81 -15.06 5.61 -1.61
CA LEU A 81 -16.41 5.09 -1.36
C LEU A 81 -17.42 5.73 -2.34
N ALA A 82 -18.36 4.93 -2.85
CA ALA A 82 -19.60 5.45 -3.40
C ALA A 82 -20.46 6.01 -2.26
N GLU A 83 -21.22 7.07 -2.51
CA GLU A 83 -22.11 7.66 -1.49
C GLU A 83 -23.04 6.58 -0.89
N GLY A 84 -23.14 6.55 0.44
CA GLY A 84 -24.10 5.73 1.17
C GLY A 84 -23.65 4.33 1.59
N ALA A 85 -22.45 3.86 1.23
CA ALA A 85 -21.98 2.52 1.61
C ALA A 85 -20.84 2.57 2.65
N ALA A 86 -21.15 2.22 3.90
CA ALA A 86 -20.16 2.06 4.96
C ALA A 86 -19.44 0.70 4.84
N HIS A 87 -18.54 0.58 3.86
CA HIS A 87 -17.63 -0.57 3.81
C HIS A 87 -16.36 -0.27 4.60
N VAL A 88 -16.23 -0.92 5.76
CA VAL A 88 -14.98 -0.91 6.52
C VAL A 88 -13.98 -1.82 5.81
N VAL A 89 -12.99 -1.22 5.14
CA VAL A 89 -11.87 -1.95 4.53
C VAL A 89 -10.71 -1.98 5.50
N LYS A 90 -10.18 -3.18 5.81
CA LYS A 90 -8.91 -3.34 6.52
C LYS A 90 -7.79 -3.39 5.49
N ALA A 91 -6.87 -2.44 5.56
CA ALA A 91 -5.69 -2.41 4.71
C ALA A 91 -4.43 -2.20 5.55
N GLN A 92 -3.36 -2.92 5.23
CA GLN A 92 -2.02 -2.65 5.72
C GLN A 92 -1.24 -1.97 4.59
N PHE A 93 -0.58 -0.85 4.89
CA PHE A 93 0.14 -0.08 3.88
C PHE A 93 1.35 0.62 4.49
N GLN A 94 2.29 0.97 3.62
CA GLN A 94 3.49 1.74 3.94
C GLN A 94 3.71 2.80 2.87
N PHE A 95 4.11 4.00 3.29
CA PHE A 95 4.60 5.04 2.38
C PHE A 95 6.13 4.99 2.30
N ARG A 96 6.67 5.13 1.08
CA ARG A 96 8.10 5.23 0.83
C ARG A 96 8.36 6.37 -0.15
N PHE A 97 9.40 7.15 0.11
CA PHE A 97 9.91 8.13 -0.85
C PHE A 97 10.83 7.43 -1.83
N VAL A 98 10.58 7.65 -3.12
CA VAL A 98 11.45 7.13 -4.19
C VAL A 98 12.33 8.29 -4.64
N THR A 99 13.57 8.34 -4.15
CA THR A 99 14.58 9.31 -4.59
C THR A 99 15.45 8.68 -5.67
N GLY A 100 15.58 9.34 -6.82
CA GLY A 100 16.43 8.86 -7.91
C GLY A 100 15.84 7.70 -8.72
N LEU A 101 14.83 7.98 -9.55
CA LEU A 101 14.62 7.15 -10.74
C LEU A 101 15.79 7.39 -11.71
N ALA A 102 16.93 6.75 -11.46
CA ALA A 102 17.57 6.11 -12.59
C ALA A 102 16.47 5.30 -13.28
N LYS A 103 16.28 5.46 -14.59
CA LYS A 103 15.25 4.79 -15.40
C LYS A 103 15.47 3.27 -15.45
N LYS A 104 15.62 2.60 -14.31
CA LYS A 104 15.50 1.17 -14.18
C LYS A 104 14.07 0.91 -13.76
N ALA A 105 13.37 0.18 -14.62
CA ALA A 105 12.05 -0.35 -14.32
C ALA A 105 12.05 -0.87 -12.89
N LEU A 106 11.09 -0.41 -12.08
CA LEU A 106 10.86 -0.93 -10.73
C LEU A 106 10.39 -2.39 -10.89
N THR A 107 11.33 -3.30 -11.11
CA THR A 107 11.11 -4.72 -10.93
C THR A 107 10.99 -4.96 -9.44
N SER A 108 9.91 -5.62 -9.04
CA SER A 108 9.62 -5.97 -7.65
C SER A 108 10.84 -6.63 -7.02
N GLU A 109 11.54 -5.91 -6.16
CA GLU A 109 12.52 -6.53 -5.27
C GLU A 109 11.88 -6.84 -3.93
N GLU A 110 12.32 -7.96 -3.38
CA GLU A 110 11.85 -8.61 -2.17
C GLU A 110 11.93 -7.65 -0.97
N VAL A 111 10.79 -7.44 -0.32
CA VAL A 111 10.68 -6.63 0.89
C VAL A 111 11.36 -7.38 2.04
N LYS A 112 12.53 -6.91 2.47
CA LYS A 112 13.12 -7.35 3.74
C LYS A 112 12.36 -6.70 4.89
N SER A 113 11.62 -7.52 5.62
CA SER A 113 10.99 -7.15 6.89
C SER A 113 12.03 -7.16 8.00
N PHE A 114 12.04 -6.11 8.83
CA PHE A 114 12.71 -6.12 10.13
C PHE A 114 11.63 -6.06 11.20
N SER A 115 11.66 -7.02 12.13
CA SER A 115 10.85 -7.01 13.34
C SER A 115 11.52 -6.19 14.43
N SER A 116 10.69 -5.62 15.31
CA SER A 116 11.08 -4.87 16.51
C SER A 116 11.91 -5.67 17.50
#